data_AF-A0AAD2DSS7-F1
#
_entry.id   AF-A0AAD2DSS7-F1
#
_cell.length_a   1.000
_cell.length_b   1.000
_cell.length_c   1.000
_cell.angle_alpha   90.00
_cell.angle_beta   90.00
_cell.angle_gamma   90.00
#
_symmetry.space_group_name_H-M   'P 1'
#
loop_
_entity.id
_entity.type
_entity.pdbx_description
1 polymer ?
#
loop_
_entity_poly.entity_id
_entity_poly.type
_entity_poly.pdbx_seq_one_letter_code
_entity_poly.pdbx_strand_id
1 'polypeptide(L)'
;MKEISVMKSIKGHPNIITIYAHTIFDMGRTKEVLLLVEYCEKSLVNVLENPKAGFFEEKQIFVIFRDVYNAVFAMHFQTPSIAHRDLKAENLLLGSDGL
;
A
#
# COMPACT_ATOMS: atom_id res chain seq x y z
N MET A 1 -12.67 0.75 -11.15
CA MET A 1 -13.80 1.35 -10.40
C MET A 1 -13.82 0.92 -8.94
N LYS A 2 -13.96 -0.39 -8.63
CA LYS A 2 -13.97 -0.88 -7.24
C LYS A 2 -12.70 -0.52 -6.46
N GLU A 3 -11.53 -0.75 -7.05
CA GLU A 3 -10.23 -0.42 -6.43
C GLU A 3 -10.12 1.07 -6.05
N ILE A 4 -10.40 1.97 -6.98
CA ILE A 4 -10.45 3.42 -6.73
C ILE A 4 -11.43 3.76 -5.59
N SER A 5 -12.61 3.12 -5.56
CA SER A 5 -13.59 3.33 -4.49
C SER A 5 -13.05 2.90 -3.12
N VAL A 6 -12.34 1.78 -3.07
CA VAL A 6 -11.69 1.26 -1.85
C VAL A 6 -10.58 2.20 -1.39
N MET A 7 -9.67 2.59 -2.28
CA MET A 7 -8.57 3.51 -1.95
C MET A 7 -9.09 4.86 -1.43
N LYS A 8 -10.22 5.34 -1.97
CA LYS A 8 -10.88 6.55 -1.48
C LYS A 8 -11.51 6.38 -0.10
N SER A 9 -12.13 5.23 0.20
CA SER A 9 -12.84 5.04 1.47
C SER A 9 -11.89 4.90 2.67
N ILE A 10 -10.64 4.48 2.43
CA ILE A 10 -9.61 4.31 3.46
C ILE A 10 -8.50 5.37 3.38
N LYS A 11 -8.70 6.41 2.56
CA LYS A 11 -7.75 7.50 2.38
C LYS A 11 -7.46 8.21 3.71
N GLY A 12 -6.17 8.47 3.98
CA GLY A 12 -5.71 9.16 5.18
C GLY A 12 -5.32 8.24 6.33
N HIS A 13 -5.48 6.92 6.19
CA HIS A 13 -4.91 5.97 7.15
C HIS A 13 -3.37 5.96 7.02
N PRO A 14 -2.60 6.08 8.12
CA PRO A 14 -1.15 6.26 8.07
C PRO A 14 -0.39 5.07 7.48
N ASN A 15 -0.96 3.86 7.54
CA ASN A 15 -0.33 2.64 7.00
C ASN A 15 -0.92 2.18 5.66
N ILE A 16 -1.67 3.04 4.95
CA ILE A 16 -2.22 2.72 3.62
C ILE A 16 -1.86 3.84 2.66
N ILE A 17 -1.31 3.48 1.49
CA ILE A 17 -0.90 4.44 0.47
C ILE A 17 -2.02 5.42 0.11
N THR A 18 -1.70 6.70 0.11
CA THR A 18 -2.69 7.73 -0.18
C THR A 18 -2.92 7.90 -1.67
N ILE A 19 -4.19 7.86 -2.11
CA ILE A 19 -4.60 8.31 -3.45
C ILE A 19 -4.89 9.81 -3.45
N TYR A 20 -4.19 10.56 -4.30
CA TYR A 20 -4.40 12.00 -4.48
C TYR A 20 -5.45 12.31 -5.54
N ALA A 21 -5.32 11.68 -6.71
CA ALA A 21 -6.23 11.89 -7.84
C ALA A 21 -6.36 10.63 -8.69
N HIS A 22 -7.35 10.61 -9.57
CA HIS A 22 -7.52 9.57 -10.59
C HIS A 22 -8.24 10.16 -11.79
N THR A 23 -8.01 9.59 -12.97
CA THR A 23 -8.83 9.84 -14.16
C THR A 23 -9.01 8.54 -14.93
N ILE A 24 -10.08 8.47 -15.73
CA ILE A 24 -10.39 7.33 -16.58
C ILE A 24 -10.66 7.87 -17.98
N PHE A 25 -9.85 7.45 -18.94
CA PHE A 25 -10.05 7.77 -20.36
C PHE A 25 -10.76 6.62 -21.05
N ASP A 26 -11.85 6.93 -21.76
CA ASP A 26 -12.52 5.98 -22.62
C ASP A 26 -11.87 6.03 -24.02
N MET A 27 -11.22 4.94 -24.39
CA MET A 27 -10.51 4.79 -25.67
C MET A 27 -11.34 3.94 -26.65
N GLY A 28 -12.65 3.83 -26.42
CA GLY A 28 -13.60 3.04 -27.21
C GLY A 28 -13.52 1.55 -26.91
N ARG A 29 -12.47 0.87 -27.39
CA ARG A 29 -12.29 -0.58 -27.15
C ARG A 29 -11.63 -0.88 -25.80
N THR A 30 -10.92 0.07 -25.23
CA THR A 30 -10.21 -0.07 -23.96
C THR A 30 -10.47 1.15 -23.08
N LYS A 31 -10.13 1.02 -21.80
CA LYS A 31 -10.10 2.14 -20.84
C LYS A 31 -8.70 2.28 -20.30
N GLU A 32 -8.21 3.50 -20.21
CA GLU A 32 -6.97 3.82 -19.54
C GLU A 32 -7.29 4.43 -18.17
N VAL A 33 -6.70 3.88 -17.12
CA VAL A 33 -6.93 4.34 -15.74
C VAL A 33 -5.61 4.88 -15.21
N LEU A 34 -5.59 6.16 -14.87
CA LEU A 34 -4.43 6.79 -14.24
C LEU A 34 -4.74 7.06 -12.78
N LEU A 35 -3.82 6.67 -11.90
CA LEU A 35 -3.88 6.91 -10.46
C LEU A 35 -2.70 7.79 -10.07
N LEU A 36 -2.97 8.89 -9.38
CA LEU A 36 -1.95 9.68 -8.70
C LEU A 36 -1.97 9.29 -7.24
N VAL A 37 -0.87 8.69 -6.77
CA VAL A 37 -0.71 8.18 -5.41
C VAL A 37 0.52 8.79 -4.74
N GLU A 38 0.61 8.61 -3.43
CA GLU A 38 1.81 8.88 -2.66
C GLU A 38 3.04 8.18 -3.25
N TYR A 39 4.16 8.90 -3.25
CA TYR A 39 5.44 8.37 -3.69
C TYR A 39 6.18 7.78 -2.49
N CYS A 40 6.44 6.47 -2.57
CA CYS A 40 7.33 5.76 -1.66
C CYS A 40 8.56 5.32 -2.45
N GLU A 41 9.76 5.67 -1.98
CA GLU A 41 10.99 5.43 -2.74
C GLU A 41 11.28 3.94 -2.92
N LYS A 42 10.90 3.12 -1.93
CA LYS A 42 11.26 1.70 -1.85
C LYS A 42 10.07 0.85 -1.41
N SER A 43 10.02 -0.38 -1.89
CA SER A 43 9.23 -1.47 -1.31
C SER A 43 10.08 -2.28 -0.33
N LEU A 44 9.42 -3.09 0.51
CA LEU A 44 10.11 -3.99 1.43
C LEU A 44 11.00 -4.99 0.68
N VAL A 45 10.57 -5.46 -0.49
CA VAL A 45 11.38 -6.33 -1.35
C VAL A 45 12.67 -5.64 -1.79
N ASN A 46 12.63 -4.35 -2.13
CA ASN A 46 13.85 -3.61 -2.49
C ASN A 46 14.87 -3.58 -1.33
N VAL A 47 14.41 -3.59 -0.08
CA VAL A 47 15.29 -3.64 1.09
C VAL A 47 15.80 -5.06 1.32
N LEU A 48 14.93 -6.06 1.25
CA LEU A 48 15.26 -7.47 1.47
C LEU A 48 16.25 -8.03 0.44
N GLU A 49 16.14 -7.58 -0.81
CA GLU A 49 17.02 -8.02 -1.90
C GLU A 49 18.36 -7.26 -1.93
N ASN A 50 18.51 -6.18 -1.15
CA ASN A 50 19.74 -5.43 -1.11
C ASN A 50 20.84 -6.22 -0.37
N PRO A 51 21.89 -6.69 -1.05
CA PRO A 51 22.93 -7.52 -0.42
C PRO A 51 23.70 -6.78 0.68
N LYS A 52 23.61 -5.45 0.73
CA LYS A 52 24.27 -4.59 1.73
C LYS A 52 23.38 -4.27 2.93
N ALA A 53 22.08 -4.58 2.91
CA ALA A 53 21.14 -4.17 3.95
C ALA A 53 21.24 -5.02 5.23
N GLY A 54 21.82 -6.22 5.16
CA GLY A 54 21.83 -7.16 6.28
C GLY A 54 20.44 -7.70 6.59
N PHE A 55 20.29 -8.34 7.75
CA PHE A 55 18.99 -8.81 8.24
C PHE A 55 18.32 -7.74 9.11
N PHE A 56 16.98 -7.74 9.13
CA PHE A 56 16.23 -6.91 10.06
C PHE A 56 16.42 -7.39 11.50
N GLU A 57 16.62 -6.44 12.40
CA GLU A 57 16.50 -6.69 13.83
C GLU A 57 15.04 -6.96 14.20
N GLU A 58 14.82 -7.75 15.26
CA GLU A 58 13.48 -8.11 15.74
C GLU A 58 12.58 -6.88 15.96
N LYS A 59 13.14 -5.79 16.49
CA LYS A 59 12.42 -4.53 16.69
C LYS A 59 11.90 -3.94 15.37
N GLN A 60 12.68 -4.01 14.29
CA GLN A 60 12.26 -3.51 12.98
C GLN A 60 11.15 -4.40 12.39
N ILE A 61 11.28 -5.72 12.54
CA ILE A 61 10.24 -6.68 12.12
C ILE A 61 8.92 -6.37 12.83
N PHE A 62 8.94 -6.09 14.13
CA PHE A 62 7.73 -5.72 14.88
C PHE A 62 7.09 -4.42 14.40
N VAL A 63 7.89 -3.40 14.05
CA VAL A 63 7.38 -2.13 13.50
C VAL A 63 6.66 -2.37 12.18
N ILE A 64 7.32 -3.09 11.25
CA ILE A 64 6.73 -3.45 9.95
C ILE A 64 5.43 -4.24 10.16
N PHE A 65 5.45 -5.26 11.02
CA PHE A 65 4.28 -6.11 11.24
C PHE A 65 3.12 -5.35 11.90
N ARG A 66 3.39 -4.46 12.85
CA ARG A 66 2.38 -3.58 13.47
C ARG A 66 1.70 -2.71 12.41
N ASP A 67 2.46 -2.15 11.49
CA ASP A 67 1.94 -1.23 10.48
C ASP A 67 1.10 -1.97 9.43
N VAL A 68 1.55 -3.16 9.02
CA VAL A 68 0.74 -4.08 8.20
C VAL A 68 -0.56 -4.46 8.93
N TYR A 69 -0.47 -4.80 10.21
CA TYR A 69 -1.62 -5.15 11.03
C TYR A 69 -2.65 -4.02 11.07
N ASN A 70 -2.21 -2.78 11.32
CA ASN A 70 -3.09 -1.61 11.37
C ASN A 70 -3.78 -1.36 10.02
N ALA A 71 -3.05 -1.48 8.91
CA ALA A 71 -3.62 -1.35 7.57
C ALA A 71 -4.70 -2.41 7.30
N VAL A 72 -4.42 -3.68 7.60
CA VAL A 72 -5.36 -4.79 7.42
C VAL A 72 -6.58 -4.64 8.34
N PHE A 73 -6.38 -4.21 9.59
CA PHE A 73 -7.47 -3.90 10.52
C PHE A 73 -8.40 -2.83 9.95
N ALA A 74 -7.85 -1.73 9.44
CA ALA A 74 -8.64 -0.65 8.84
C ALA A 74 -9.45 -1.11 7.62
N MET A 75 -8.92 -2.03 6.80
CA MET A 75 -9.63 -2.63 5.67
C MET A 75 -10.76 -3.57 6.13
N HIS A 76 -10.47 -4.44 7.10
CA HIS A 76 -11.44 -5.41 7.63
C HIS A 76 -12.60 -4.73 8.37
N PHE A 77 -12.38 -3.55 8.95
CA PHE A 77 -13.39 -2.79 9.70
C PHE A 77 -14.34 -1.96 8.81
N GLN A 78 -14.11 -1.93 7.48
CA GLN A 78 -15.03 -1.27 6.56
C GLN A 78 -16.39 -1.98 6.51
N THR A 79 -17.45 -1.27 6.10
CA THR A 79 -18.75 -1.87 5.82
C THR A 79 -19.13 -1.58 4.37
N PRO A 80 -19.08 -2.57 3.47
CA PRO A 80 -18.69 -3.97 3.70
C PRO A 80 -17.18 -4.14 3.97
N SER A 81 -16.81 -5.21 4.69
CA SER A 81 -15.40 -5.51 5.01
C SER A 81 -14.59 -5.76 3.74
N ILE A 82 -13.36 -5.26 3.71
CA ILE A 82 -12.49 -5.34 2.54
C ILE A 82 -11.35 -6.32 2.81
N ALA A 83 -11.26 -7.39 2.03
CA ALA A 83 -10.10 -8.29 2.05
C ALA A 83 -9.10 -7.89 0.95
N HIS A 84 -7.84 -7.62 1.32
CA HIS A 84 -6.79 -7.25 0.37
C HIS A 84 -6.52 -8.36 -0.66
N ARG A 85 -6.43 -9.62 -0.19
CA ARG A 85 -6.23 -10.86 -0.98
C ARG A 85 -4.88 -11.01 -1.72
N ASP A 86 -4.04 -9.98 -1.74
CA ASP A 86 -2.67 -10.05 -2.29
C ASP A 86 -1.66 -9.45 -1.29
N LEU A 87 -1.75 -9.81 0.00
CA LEU A 87 -0.82 -9.28 1.00
C LEU A 87 0.53 -10.02 0.91
N LYS A 88 1.58 -9.31 0.51
CA LYS A 88 2.93 -9.81 0.27
C LYS A 88 3.95 -8.67 0.36
N ALA A 89 5.24 -8.98 0.45
CA ALA A 89 6.30 -7.99 0.67
C ALA A 89 6.40 -6.94 -0.45
N GLU A 90 6.06 -7.30 -1.69
CA GLU A 90 6.04 -6.43 -2.87
C GLU A 90 5.04 -5.27 -2.72
N ASN A 91 3.96 -5.50 -1.96
CA ASN A 91 2.90 -4.54 -1.72
C ASN A 91 3.10 -3.74 -0.42
N LEU A 92 4.25 -3.91 0.25
CA LEU A 92 4.64 -3.12 1.41
C LEU A 92 5.64 -2.05 0.97
N LEU A 93 5.25 -0.79 1.16
CA LEU A 93 6.04 0.37 0.74
C LEU A 93 6.63 1.06 1.97
N LEU A 94 7.84 1.59 1.84
CA LEU A 94 8.51 2.35 2.89
C LEU A 94 8.21 3.83 2.73
N GLY A 95 7.65 4.43 3.79
CA GLY A 95 7.42 5.86 3.89
C GLY A 95 8.73 6.65 3.87
N SER A 96 8.61 7.98 3.79
CA SER A 96 9.77 8.90 3.78
C SER A 96 10.60 8.88 5.06
N ASP A 97 10.02 8.40 6.17
CA ASP A 97 10.69 8.13 7.44
C ASP A 97 11.54 6.84 7.41
N GLY A 98 11.37 6.02 6.36
CA GLY A 98 12.26 4.93 6.01
C GLY A 98 12.16 3.69 6.89
N LEU A 99 11.25 3.65 7.87
CA LEU A 99 10.98 2.51 8.76
C LEU A 99 9.57 2.54 9.36
#